data_AF-A0A925T9G6-F1
#
_entry.id   AF-A0A925T9G6-F1
#
_cell.length_a   1.000
_cell.length_b   1.000
_cell.length_c   1.000
_cell.angle_alpha   90.00
_cell.angle_beta   90.00
_cell.angle_gamma   90.00
#
_symmetry.space_group_name_H-M   'P 1'
#
loop_
_entity.id
_entity.type
_entity.pdbx_description
1 polymer ?
#
loop_
_entity_poly.entity_id
_entity_poly.type
_entity_poly.pdbx_seq_one_letter_code
_entity_poly.pdbx_strand_id
1 'polypeptide(L)'
;MTYEELIENHSASVIENLVRTVVSQDPVEIRFDYMDDDQWAIITMHEYEEDKQVSVRLHADDLYDLYFCYYDDEDEFFEILKPLSEEEKEILPNGLKKLMKKVLKDEKGIRIAGNFLSH
;
A
#
# COMPACT_ATOMS: atom_id res chain seq x y z
N MET A 1 -9.76 15.17 13.71
CA MET A 1 -10.15 13.91 13.04
C MET A 1 -9.15 12.88 13.47
N THR A 2 -9.59 11.74 14.00
CA THR A 2 -8.67 10.65 14.36
C THR A 2 -8.20 9.92 13.11
N TYR A 3 -7.16 9.07 13.23
CA TYR A 3 -6.72 8.27 12.08
C TYR A 3 -7.75 7.22 11.69
N GLU A 4 -8.51 6.68 12.63
CA GLU A 4 -9.64 5.78 12.36
C GLU A 4 -10.71 6.50 11.55
N GLU A 5 -11.07 7.74 11.92
CA GLU A 5 -12.02 8.54 11.15
C GLU A 5 -11.48 8.89 9.75
N LEU A 6 -10.17 9.15 9.62
CA LEU A 6 -9.51 9.40 8.34
C LEU A 6 -9.60 8.16 7.43
N ILE A 7 -9.23 6.99 7.94
CA ILE A 7 -9.22 5.76 7.15
C ILE A 7 -10.65 5.30 6.84
N GLU A 8 -11.59 5.44 7.77
CA GLU A 8 -12.97 5.03 7.54
C GLU A 8 -13.66 5.88 6.48
N ASN A 9 -13.48 7.21 6.53
CA ASN A 9 -14.24 8.14 5.68
C ASN A 9 -13.47 8.67 4.47
N HIS A 10 -12.14 8.57 4.46
CA HIS A 10 -11.27 9.23 3.46
C HIS A 10 -10.17 8.31 2.89
N SER A 11 -10.29 6.99 3.06
CA SER A 11 -9.35 6.00 2.51
C SER A 11 -9.05 6.17 1.03
N ALA A 12 -10.04 6.52 0.19
CA ALA A 12 -9.80 6.77 -1.24
C ALA A 12 -8.73 7.84 -1.48
N SER A 13 -8.79 8.96 -0.74
CA SER A 13 -7.79 10.03 -0.85
C SER A 13 -6.42 9.59 -0.32
N VAL A 14 -6.39 8.78 0.74
CA VAL A 14 -5.16 8.20 1.28
C VAL A 14 -4.50 7.27 0.25
N ILE A 15 -5.30 6.43 -0.43
CA ILE A 15 -4.83 5.52 -1.48
C ILE A 15 -4.32 6.31 -2.69
N GLU A 16 -5.04 7.36 -3.12
CA GLU A 16 -4.58 8.23 -4.21
C GLU A 16 -3.22 8.85 -3.91
N ASN A 17 -3.03 9.36 -2.69
CA ASN A 17 -1.76 9.95 -2.28
C ASN A 17 -0.64 8.90 -2.24
N LEU A 18 -0.90 7.73 -1.65
CA LEU A 18 0.03 6.60 -1.64
C LEU A 18 0.44 6.21 -3.06
N VAL A 19 -0.53 5.98 -3.94
CA VAL A 19 -0.28 5.55 -5.33
C VAL A 19 0.54 6.62 -6.06
N ARG A 20 0.15 7.89 -5.97
CA ARG A 20 0.87 9.01 -6.58
C ARG A 20 2.31 9.07 -6.10
N THR A 21 2.54 8.94 -4.79
CA THR A 21 3.89 8.94 -4.22
C THR A 21 4.69 7.76 -4.74
N VAL A 22 4.17 6.54 -4.64
CA VAL A 22 4.85 5.32 -5.08
C VAL A 22 5.21 5.36 -6.56
N VAL A 23 4.27 5.71 -7.45
CA VAL A 23 4.55 5.73 -8.91
C VAL A 23 5.49 6.86 -9.33
N SER A 24 5.66 7.88 -8.48
CA SER A 24 6.61 8.97 -8.70
C SER A 24 8.03 8.65 -8.23
N GLN A 25 8.22 7.57 -7.48
CA GLN A 25 9.53 7.11 -7.05
C GLN A 25 10.31 6.51 -8.21
N ASP A 26 11.64 6.70 -8.19
CA ASP A 26 12.55 5.99 -9.09
C ASP A 26 13.69 5.36 -8.27
N PRO A 27 13.69 4.03 -8.09
CA PRO A 27 12.76 3.06 -8.66
C PRO A 27 11.41 3.00 -7.90
N VAL A 28 10.36 2.58 -8.60
CA VAL A 28 9.12 2.09 -7.98
C VAL A 28 9.40 0.73 -7.37
N GLU A 29 9.14 0.59 -6.07
CA GLU A 29 9.37 -0.63 -5.32
C GLU A 29 8.06 -1.30 -4.95
N ILE A 30 7.97 -2.61 -5.20
CA ILE A 30 6.89 -3.46 -4.73
C ILE A 30 7.53 -4.62 -4.00
N ARG A 31 7.28 -4.70 -2.69
CA ARG A 31 7.88 -5.72 -1.82
C ARG A 31 7.02 -6.98 -1.81
N PHE A 32 7.67 -8.12 -1.69
CA PHE A 32 7.02 -9.37 -1.27
C PHE A 32 7.32 -9.54 0.22
N ASP A 33 6.30 -9.87 1.00
CA ASP A 33 6.44 -10.16 2.42
C ASP A 33 5.47 -11.30 2.81
N TYR A 34 5.71 -11.95 3.94
CA TYR A 34 4.87 -13.04 4.42
C TYR A 34 4.95 -13.20 5.94
N MET A 35 3.87 -13.68 6.55
CA MET A 35 3.84 -14.10 7.95
C MET A 35 2.96 -15.32 8.07
N ASP A 36 3.52 -16.38 8.65
CA ASP A 36 2.90 -17.71 8.68
C ASP A 36 2.44 -18.13 7.27
N ASP A 37 1.13 -18.32 7.07
CA ASP A 37 0.53 -18.73 5.80
C ASP A 37 0.02 -17.56 4.95
N ASP A 38 0.11 -16.31 5.43
CA ASP A 38 -0.32 -15.11 4.69
C ASP A 38 0.85 -14.47 3.93
N GLN A 39 0.60 -14.05 2.70
CA GLN A 39 1.59 -13.53 1.77
C GLN A 39 1.06 -12.25 1.13
N TRP A 40 1.94 -11.25 0.97
CA TRP A 40 1.55 -9.96 0.44
C TRP A 40 2.51 -9.44 -0.62
N ALA A 41 1.95 -8.81 -1.65
CA ALA A 41 2.66 -7.78 -2.41
C ALA A 41 2.31 -6.41 -1.82
N ILE A 42 3.32 -5.60 -1.53
CA ILE A 42 3.17 -4.38 -0.76
C ILE A 42 3.76 -3.19 -1.52
N ILE A 43 2.96 -2.13 -1.65
CA ILE A 43 3.46 -0.78 -1.95
C ILE A 43 3.35 0.07 -0.69
N THR A 44 4.34 0.91 -0.42
CA THR A 44 4.45 1.65 0.84
C THR A 44 4.88 3.09 0.60
N MET A 45 4.30 3.99 1.39
CA MET A 45 4.78 5.35 1.60
C MET A 45 5.06 5.54 3.09
N HIS A 46 6.18 6.21 3.40
CA HIS A 46 6.55 6.60 4.75
C HIS A 46 6.45 8.12 4.88
N GLU A 47 5.79 8.59 5.93
CA GLU A 47 5.75 10.01 6.33
C GLU A 47 6.61 10.15 7.58
N TYR A 48 7.93 10.28 7.36
CA TYR A 48 8.95 10.23 8.43
C TYR A 48 8.83 11.35 9.47
N GLU A 49 8.28 12.51 9.11
CA GLU A 49 8.08 13.60 10.08
C GLU A 49 6.95 13.29 11.07
N GLU A 50 6.08 12.34 10.73
CA GLU A 50 4.88 12.01 11.48
C GLU A 50 4.91 10.55 11.99
N ASP A 51 6.05 9.87 11.86
CA ASP A 51 6.24 8.44 12.18
C ASP A 51 5.10 7.53 11.69
N LYS A 52 4.62 7.81 10.48
CA LYS A 52 3.53 7.09 9.82
C LYS A 52 4.02 6.24 8.67
N GLN A 53 3.31 5.14 8.45
CA GLN A 53 3.43 4.32 7.27
C GLN A 53 2.05 4.02 6.71
N VAL A 54 1.92 4.23 5.40
CA VAL A 54 0.73 3.87 4.62
C VAL A 54 1.12 2.81 3.61
N SER A 55 0.36 1.74 3.49
CA SER A 55 0.60 0.69 2.51
C SER A 55 -0.68 0.15 1.91
N VAL A 56 -0.62 -0.28 0.66
CA VAL A 56 -1.64 -1.16 0.08
C VAL A 56 -1.02 -2.54 -0.03
N ARG A 57 -1.70 -3.53 0.54
CA ARG A 57 -1.29 -4.94 0.51
C ARG A 57 -2.24 -5.69 -0.41
N LEU A 58 -1.68 -6.48 -1.31
CA LEU A 58 -2.40 -7.47 -2.09
C LEU A 58 -2.10 -8.84 -1.50
N HIS A 59 -3.13 -9.55 -1.05
CA HIS A 59 -3.06 -10.92 -0.53
C HIS A 59 -3.26 -11.96 -1.63
N ALA A 60 -3.12 -13.23 -1.26
CA ALA A 60 -3.76 -14.32 -2.00
C ALA A 60 -5.28 -14.04 -2.20
N ASP A 61 -5.86 -14.60 -3.25
CA ASP A 61 -7.28 -14.42 -3.63
C ASP A 61 -7.71 -13.01 -4.11
N ASP A 62 -6.77 -12.15 -4.51
CA ASP A 62 -7.04 -10.80 -5.06
C ASP A 62 -7.73 -9.85 -4.06
N LEU A 63 -7.54 -10.11 -2.76
CA LEU A 63 -7.94 -9.23 -1.67
C LEU A 63 -6.90 -8.12 -1.51
N TYR A 64 -7.39 -6.87 -1.43
CA TYR A 64 -6.56 -5.71 -1.15
C TYR A 64 -6.98 -5.10 0.19
N ASP A 65 -6.00 -4.70 0.99
CA ASP A 65 -6.22 -3.85 2.15
C ASP A 65 -5.37 -2.57 2.10
N LEU A 66 -5.87 -1.54 2.79
CA LEU A 66 -5.14 -0.36 3.18
C LEU A 66 -4.65 -0.60 4.61
N TYR A 67 -3.34 -0.64 4.76
CA TYR A 67 -2.64 -0.70 6.02
C TYR A 67 -2.11 0.67 6.39
N PHE A 68 -2.51 1.17 7.54
CA PHE A 68 -2.01 2.42 8.12
C PHE A 68 -1.45 2.12 9.50
N CYS A 69 -0.20 2.50 9.77
CA CYS A 69 0.34 2.44 11.12
C CYS A 69 1.07 3.72 11.49
N TYR A 70 1.11 3.99 12.79
CA TYR A 70 1.68 5.19 13.37
C TYR A 70 2.10 4.95 14.82
N TYR A 71 2.96 5.82 15.34
CA TYR A 71 3.22 5.96 16.76
C TYR A 71 2.51 7.21 17.28
N ASP A 72 1.95 7.14 18.49
CA ASP A 72 1.40 8.32 19.16
C ASP A 72 2.47 9.07 19.97
N ASP A 73 2.05 10.11 20.68
CA ASP A 73 2.95 10.94 21.50
C ASP A 73 3.56 10.18 22.71
N GLU A 74 3.03 9.00 23.05
CA GLU A 74 3.53 8.11 24.10
C GLU A 74 4.40 6.96 23.56
N ASP A 75 4.78 7.02 22.28
CA ASP A 75 5.49 5.96 21.55
C ASP A 75 4.71 4.63 21.49
N GLU A 76 3.38 4.66 21.65
CA GLU A 76 2.52 3.48 21.47
C GLU A 76 2.27 3.23 19.98
N PHE A 77 2.43 1.99 19.55
CA PHE A 77 2.21 1.58 18.16
C PHE A 77 0.74 1.26 17.90
N PHE A 78 0.18 1.86 16.85
CA PHE A 78 -1.17 1.62 16.38
C PHE A 78 -1.17 1.17 14.92
N GLU A 79 -2.10 0.28 14.59
CA GLU A 79 -2.36 -0.14 13.23
C GLU A 79 -3.86 -0.16 12.92
N ILE A 80 -4.17 0.20 11.67
CA ILE A 80 -5.52 0.21 11.10
C ILE A 80 -5.47 -0.55 9.78
N LEU A 81 -6.33 -1.56 9.68
CA LEU A 81 -6.52 -2.38 8.49
C LEU A 81 -7.91 -2.14 7.92
N LYS A 82 -7.98 -1.76 6.65
CA LYS A 82 -9.25 -1.56 5.93
C LYS A 82 -9.24 -2.29 4.58
N PRO A 83 -10.08 -3.30 4.37
CA PRO A 83 -10.26 -3.89 3.04
C PRO A 83 -10.71 -2.84 2.03
N LEU A 84 -10.10 -2.83 0.85
CA LEU A 84 -10.50 -1.94 -0.24
C LEU A 84 -11.83 -2.41 -0.85
N SER A 85 -12.75 -1.47 -1.02
CA SER A 85 -13.91 -1.62 -1.89
C SER A 85 -13.50 -1.72 -3.37
N GLU A 86 -14.41 -2.17 -4.23
CA GLU A 86 -14.15 -2.24 -5.67
C GLU A 86 -13.84 -0.86 -6.28
N GLU A 87 -14.47 0.21 -5.79
CA GLU A 87 -14.20 1.59 -6.24
C GLU A 87 -12.78 2.04 -5.87
N GLU A 88 -12.31 1.70 -4.67
CA GLU A 88 -10.96 2.03 -4.21
C GLU A 88 -9.89 1.22 -4.95
N LYS A 89 -10.18 -0.03 -5.31
CA LYS A 89 -9.29 -0.81 -6.17
C LYS A 89 -9.08 -0.14 -7.51
N GLU A 90 -10.06 0.58 -8.07
CA GLU A 90 -9.91 1.29 -9.35
C GLU A 90 -8.93 2.47 -9.29
N ILE A 91 -8.57 2.95 -8.11
CA ILE A 91 -7.53 3.98 -7.92
C ILE A 91 -6.15 3.43 -8.31
N LEU A 92 -5.92 2.12 -8.14
CA LEU A 92 -4.65 1.46 -8.47
C LEU A 92 -4.50 1.34 -10.01
N PRO A 93 -3.42 1.85 -10.61
CA PRO A 93 -3.18 1.70 -12.04
C PRO A 93 -3.09 0.23 -12.44
N ASN A 94 -3.64 -0.12 -13.60
CA ASN A 94 -3.62 -1.51 -14.10
C ASN A 94 -2.20 -2.10 -14.20
N GLY A 95 -1.20 -1.28 -14.55
CA GLY A 95 0.20 -1.69 -14.53
C GLY A 95 0.67 -2.09 -13.13
N LEU A 96 0.32 -1.30 -12.12
CA LEU A 96 0.65 -1.56 -10.73
C LEU A 96 -0.02 -2.83 -10.21
N LYS A 97 -1.34 -2.99 -10.44
CA LYS A 97 -2.08 -4.22 -10.11
C LYS A 97 -1.41 -5.47 -10.69
N LYS A 98 -1.00 -5.43 -11.96
CA LYS A 98 -0.32 -6.54 -12.64
C LYS A 98 1.03 -6.87 -12.01
N LEU A 99 1.79 -5.86 -11.62
CA LEU A 99 3.10 -6.04 -10.99
C LEU A 99 2.97 -6.59 -9.57
N MET A 100 2.00 -6.11 -8.78
CA MET A 100 1.71 -6.67 -7.46
C MET A 100 1.32 -8.16 -7.57
N LYS A 101 0.44 -8.53 -8.51
CA LYS A 101 0.10 -9.93 -8.80
C LYS A 101 1.33 -10.77 -9.20
N LYS A 102 2.25 -10.18 -9.97
CA LYS A 102 3.51 -10.83 -10.34
C LYS A 102 4.42 -11.04 -9.12
N VAL A 103 4.55 -10.05 -8.24
CA VAL A 103 5.34 -10.13 -7.01
C VAL A 103 4.85 -11.26 -6.11
N LEU A 104 3.54 -11.35 -5.89
CA LEU A 104 2.94 -12.47 -5.16
C LEU A 104 3.24 -13.81 -5.82
N LYS A 105 2.95 -13.93 -7.13
CA LYS A 105 3.12 -15.19 -7.86
C LYS A 105 4.57 -15.68 -7.86
N ASP A 106 5.52 -14.75 -7.96
CA ASP A 106 6.95 -15.07 -8.02
C ASP A 106 7.59 -15.16 -6.62
N GLU A 107 6.83 -14.87 -5.56
CA GLU A 107 7.29 -14.77 -4.16
C GLU A 107 8.54 -13.89 -4.01
N LYS A 108 8.58 -12.81 -4.79
CA LYS A 108 9.78 -11.97 -4.94
C LYS A 108 9.45 -10.53 -5.25
N GLY A 109 9.95 -9.62 -4.40
CA GLY A 109 9.86 -8.18 -4.62
C GLY A 109 10.56 -7.72 -5.90
N ILE A 110 10.08 -6.60 -6.45
CA ILE A 110 10.63 -5.99 -7.66
C ILE A 110 10.93 -4.51 -7.45
N ARG A 111 11.91 -4.01 -8.21
CA ARG A 111 12.22 -2.59 -8.36
C ARG A 111 12.26 -2.28 -9.84
N ILE A 112 11.43 -1.34 -10.28
CA ILE A 112 11.31 -0.97 -11.70
C ILE A 112 11.50 0.54 -11.86
N ALA A 113 11.99 0.97 -13.02
CA ALA A 113 12.10 2.40 -13.30
C ALA A 113 10.70 3.04 -13.32
N GLY A 114 10.53 4.20 -12.69
CA GLY A 114 9.21 4.86 -12.55
C GLY A 114 8.53 5.17 -13.89
N ASN A 115 9.32 5.43 -14.92
CA ASN A 115 8.86 5.68 -16.29
C ASN A 115 8.06 4.50 -16.88
N PHE A 116 8.21 3.30 -16.34
CA PHE A 116 7.55 2.08 -16.82
C PHE A 116 6.05 2.05 -16.52
N LEU A 117 5.57 2.90 -15.59
CA LEU A 117 4.16 3.04 -15.22
C LEU A 117 3.49 4.30 -15.79
N SER A 118 4.24 5.12 -16.54
CA SER A 118 3.78 6.41 -17.08
C SER A 118 3.08 6.32 -18.44
N HIS A 119 2.62 5.12 -18.86
CA HIS A 119 2.03 4.85 -20.17
C HIS A 119 0.66 4.18 -20.09
#